data_AF-A0A349NAP7-F1
#
_entry.id   AF-A0A349NAP7-F1
#
_cell.length_a   1.000
_cell.length_b   1.000
_cell.length_c   1.000
_cell.angle_alpha   90.00
_cell.angle_beta   90.00
_cell.angle_gamma   90.00
#
_symmetry.space_group_name_H-M   'P 1'
#
loop_
_entity.id
_entity.type
_entity.pdbx_description
1 polymer ?
#
loop_
_entity_poly.entity_id
_entity_poly.type
_entity_poly.pdbx_seq_one_letter_code
_entity_poly.pdbx_strand_id
1 'polypeptide(L)' 'MGTRIDLEGDWNILVRVYNEAIDPRASTADTGYVSIENNKNWLKGHPEERYPICFAVNNTEANG' A
#
# COMPACT_ATOMS: atom_id res chain seq x y z
N MET A 1 -0.48 -9.15 -15.13
CA MET A 1 -0.69 -8.79 -13.71
C MET A 1 0.36 -9.53 -12.89
N GLY A 2 1.29 -8.82 -12.28
CA GLY A 2 2.33 -9.38 -11.41
C GLY A 2 2.02 -9.10 -9.94
N THR A 3 2.58 -9.87 -9.01
CA THR A 3 2.54 -9.54 -7.58
C THR A 3 3.95 -9.18 -7.14
N ARG A 4 4.09 -8.04 -6.46
CA ARG A 4 5.38 -7.55 -5.93
C ARG A 4 5.27 -7.38 -4.42
N ILE A 5 6.37 -7.66 -3.71
CA ILE A 5 6.52 -7.41 -2.28
C ILE A 5 6.93 -5.94 -2.09
N ASP A 6 6.29 -5.29 -1.12
CA ASP A 6 6.56 -3.92 -0.71
C ASP A 6 7.96 -3.79 -0.10
N LEU A 7 8.68 -2.76 -0.54
CA LEU A 7 9.94 -2.31 0.04
C LEU A 7 9.72 -0.93 0.68
N GLU A 8 10.63 -0.47 1.55
CA GLU A 8 10.49 0.86 2.18
C GLU A 8 10.30 2.01 1.17
N GLY A 9 10.85 1.87 -0.04
CA GLY A 9 10.65 2.83 -1.14
C GLY A 9 9.23 2.87 -1.72
N ASP A 10 8.46 1.79 -1.55
CA ASP A 10 7.11 1.61 -2.09
C ASP A 10 6.01 2.06 -1.09
N TRP A 11 6.37 2.43 0.14
CA TRP A 11 5.43 2.88 1.19
C TRP A 11 4.51 4.04 0.75
N ASN A 12 5.01 4.94 -0.10
CA ASN A 12 4.21 6.03 -0.66
C ASN A 12 3.05 5.51 -1.52
N ILE A 13 3.29 4.46 -2.30
CA ILE A 13 2.29 3.84 -3.16
C ILE A 13 1.24 3.14 -2.30
N LEU A 14 1.70 2.39 -1.29
CA LEU A 14 0.83 1.66 -0.37
C LEU A 14 -0.12 2.61 0.37
N VAL A 15 0.42 3.68 0.98
CA VAL A 15 -0.39 4.69 1.68
C VAL A 15 -1.38 5.37 0.74
N ARG A 16 -0.96 5.67 -0.49
CA ARG A 16 -1.84 6.25 -1.49
C ARG A 16 -3.02 5.32 -1.82
N VAL A 17 -2.76 4.05 -2.14
CA VAL A 17 -3.80 3.07 -2.49
C VAL A 17 -4.75 2.84 -1.30
N TYR A 18 -4.22 2.77 -0.07
CA TYR A 18 -5.04 2.64 1.13
C TYR A 18 -5.97 3.84 1.29
N ASN A 19 -5.45 5.06 1.14
CA ASN A 19 -6.23 6.29 1.22
C ASN A 19 -7.31 6.39 0.14
N GLU A 20 -7.04 5.92 -1.09
CA GLU A 20 -8.06 5.83 -2.16
C GLU A 20 -9.24 4.91 -1.76
N ALA A 21 -9.04 3.97 -0.84
CA ALA A 21 -10.10 3.10 -0.32
C ALA A 21 -10.88 3.69 0.87
N ILE A 22 -10.37 4.76 1.52
CA ILE A 22 -11.01 5.42 2.67
C ILE A 22 -12.25 6.20 2.25
N ASP A 23 -12.15 6.98 1.17
CA ASP A 23 -13.26 7.79 0.66
C ASP A 23 -14.52 6.97 0.32
N PRO A 24 -14.42 5.87 -0.44
CA PRO A 24 -15.58 5.02 -0.68
C PRO A 24 -15.97 4.18 0.54
N ARG A 25 -15.17 4.19 1.63
CA ARG A 25 -15.27 3.29 2.79
C ARG A 25 -15.39 1.83 2.36
N ALA A 26 -14.71 1.49 1.28
CA ALA A 26 -14.92 0.23 0.59
C ALA A 26 -14.44 -0.95 1.43
N SER A 27 -13.43 -0.75 2.29
CA SER A 27 -12.87 -1.79 3.17
C SER A 27 -11.97 -1.25 4.29
N THR A 28 -12.11 0.02 4.69
CA THR A 28 -11.32 0.62 5.78
C THR A 28 -12.22 1.00 6.95
N ALA A 29 -11.79 0.74 8.18
CA ALA A 29 -12.45 1.28 9.38
C ALA A 29 -12.02 2.74 9.65
N ASP A 30 -10.88 3.15 9.10
CA ASP A 30 -10.40 4.52 9.18
C ASP A 30 -11.34 5.48 8.47
N THR A 31 -11.59 6.63 9.11
CA THR A 31 -12.42 7.72 8.58
C THR A 31 -11.61 8.91 8.09
N GLY A 32 -10.29 8.85 8.20
CA GLY A 32 -9.39 9.94 7.81
C GLY A 32 -8.13 9.38 7.17
N TYR A 33 -7.54 10.16 6.26
CA TYR A 33 -6.36 9.75 5.52
C TYR A 33 -5.18 9.46 6.45
N VAL A 34 -4.45 8.41 6.11
CA VAL A 34 -3.24 8.00 6.81
C VAL A 34 -2.01 8.56 6.10
N SER A 35 -0.95 8.79 6.86
CA SER A 35 0.37 9.17 6.35
C SER A 35 1.38 8.07 6.63
N ILE A 36 2.50 8.08 5.91
CA ILE A 36 3.63 7.18 6.23
C ILE A 36 4.07 7.39 7.68
N GLU A 37 4.14 8.63 8.15
CA GLU A 37 4.58 8.91 9.52
C GLU A 37 3.66 8.28 10.57
N ASN A 38 2.34 8.37 10.37
CA ASN A 38 1.36 7.75 11.27
C ASN A 38 1.44 6.22 11.24
N ASN A 39 1.71 5.62 10.08
CA ASN A 39 1.77 4.17 9.89
C ASN A 39 3.18 3.58 9.91
N LYS A 40 4.20 4.38 10.22
CA LYS A 40 5.61 3.94 10.14
C LYS A 40 5.90 2.75 11.04
N ASN A 41 5.31 2.73 12.22
CA ASN A 41 5.46 1.61 13.15
C ASN A 41 4.76 0.35 12.64
N TRP A 42 3.60 0.49 11.99
CA TRP A 42 2.89 -0.62 11.36
C TRP A 42 3.71 -1.18 10.18
N LEU A 43 4.22 -0.30 9.31
CA LEU A 43 5.04 -0.68 8.16
C LEU A 43 6.33 -1.41 8.60
N LYS A 44 7.02 -0.89 9.63
CA LYS A 44 8.20 -1.55 10.21
C LYS A 44 7.88 -2.87 10.91
N GLY A 45 6.66 -3.06 11.38
CA GLY A 45 6.18 -4.31 11.98
C GLY A 45 5.96 -5.44 10.98
N HIS A 46 6.02 -5.14 9.68
CA HIS A 46 5.80 -6.10 8.59
C HIS A 46 7.09 -6.28 7.74
N PRO A 47 8.15 -6.89 8.31
CA PRO A 47 9.36 -7.18 7.55
C PRO A 47 9.07 -8.21 6.45
N GLU A 48 9.65 -8.01 5.27
CA GLU A 48 9.41 -8.84 4.07
C GLU A 48 9.62 -10.34 4.31
N GLU A 49 10.59 -10.69 5.14
CA GLU A 49 10.97 -12.08 5.42
C GLU A 49 9.91 -12.84 6.23
N ARG A 50 9.05 -12.12 6.95
CA ARG A 50 8.12 -12.72 7.93
C ARG A 50 6.67 -12.37 7.68
N TYR A 51 6.39 -11.14 7.26
CA TYR A 51 5.05 -10.64 6.98
C TYR A 51 5.07 -9.74 5.73
N PRO A 52 5.28 -10.33 4.53
CA PRO A 52 5.37 -9.57 3.30
C PRO A 52 4.04 -8.89 2.99
N ILE A 53 4.09 -7.59 2.69
CA ILE A 53 2.96 -6.88 2.12
C ILE A 53 3.07 -7.01 0.59
N CYS A 54 2.04 -7.55 -0.04
CA CYS A 54 2.03 -7.82 -1.48
C CYS A 54 1.01 -6.93 -2.17
N PHE A 55 1.40 -6.32 -3.29
CA PHE A 55 0.48 -5.59 -4.16
C PHE A 55 0.52 -6.10 -5.59
N ALA A 56 -0.64 -6.05 -6.24
CA ALA A 56 -0.76 -6.38 -7.64
C ALA A 56 -0.26 -5.20 -8.49
N VAL A 57 0.75 -5.45 -9.31
CA VAL A 57 1.25 -4.49 -10.29
C VAL A 57 0.62 -4.84 -11.63
N ASN A 58 -0.19 -3.92 -12.14
CA ASN A 58 -0.56 -3.91 -13.54
C ASN A 58 0.54 -3.15 -14.29
N ASN A 59 1.42 -3.89 -14.96
CA ASN A 59 2.25 -3.34 -16.03
C ASN A 59 1.31 -3.02 -17.19
N THR A 60 0.60 -1.90 -17.09
CA THR A 60 -0.02 -1.31 -18.27
C THR A 60 1.15 -0.71 -19.05
N GLU A 61 1.74 -1.50 -19.94
CA GLU A 61 2.52 -0.91 -21.02
C GLU A 61 1.59 0.06 -21.73
N ALA A 62 1.88 1.35 -21.60
CA ALA A 62 1.22 2.41 -22.36
C ALA A 62 1.57 2.22 -23.84
N ASN A 63 0.87 1.30 -24.50
CA ASN A 63 0.81 1.23 -25.94
C ASN A 63 -0.42 2.01 -26.40
N GLY A 64 -0.18 3.28 -26.76
CA GLY A 64 -1.02 4.05 -27.70
C GLY A 64 -2.31 4.62 -27.14
#